data_AF-A0A060N4S2-F1
#
_entry.id   AF-A0A060N4S2-F1
#
_cell.length_a   1.000
_cell.length_b   1.000
_cell.length_c   1.000
_cell.angle_alpha   90.00
_cell.angle_beta   90.00
_cell.angle_gamma   90.00
#
_symmetry.space_group_name_H-M   'P 1'
#
loop_
_entity.id
_entity.type
_entity.pdbx_description
1 polymer ?
#
loop_
_entity_poly.entity_id
_entity_poly.type
_entity_poly.pdbx_seq_one_letter_code
_entity_poly.pdbx_strand_id
1 'polypeptide(L)'
;MSKYMNIAYFDDANANGYSITIFLSGCSHKCEGCHNPSTWSSDNGKDFDNNIKNKIFNHLRKNIKHYDAIVFSGGDPLNEVNIKDVLNFSEMIKNEFKNIKIWIYTGYDLDYVKQNYNSILNYVDYIKCGTYNERLKTNNNIQYGIKLATSNQRIYKKGIDY
;
A
#
# COMPACT_ATOMS: atom_id res chain seq x y z
N MET A 1 3.00 -3.54 -16.73
CA MET A 1 3.24 -4.49 -15.63
C MET A 1 3.86 -3.70 -14.51
N SER A 2 3.40 -3.90 -13.28
CA SER A 2 3.90 -3.14 -12.13
C SER A 2 5.38 -3.41 -11.88
N LYS A 3 6.07 -2.44 -11.29
CA LYS A 3 7.44 -2.60 -10.77
C LYS A 3 7.49 -2.25 -9.30
N TYR A 4 8.47 -2.77 -8.59
CA TYR A 4 8.74 -2.47 -7.20
C TYR A 4 10.18 -2.04 -6.98
N MET A 5 10.37 -1.06 -6.09
CA MET A 5 11.67 -0.58 -5.64
C MET A 5 12.26 -1.48 -4.55
N ASN A 6 11.40 -1.90 -3.62
CA ASN A 6 11.81 -2.73 -2.48
C ASN A 6 10.64 -3.55 -1.95
N ILE A 7 10.95 -4.66 -1.26
CA ILE A 7 10.00 -5.41 -0.44
C ILE A 7 10.63 -5.56 0.93
N ALA A 8 10.00 -4.97 1.95
CA ALA A 8 10.42 -5.12 3.33
C ALA A 8 9.65 -6.27 3.98
N TYR A 9 10.37 -7.17 4.65
CA TYR A 9 9.81 -8.27 5.42
C TYR A 9 9.97 -7.97 6.91
N PHE A 10 8.99 -8.37 7.72
CA PHE A 10 8.93 -8.05 9.16
C PHE A 10 8.94 -6.53 9.39
N ASP A 11 8.25 -5.79 8.53
CA ASP A 11 8.12 -4.35 8.65
C ASP A 11 7.06 -4.00 9.71
N ASP A 12 7.46 -3.26 10.73
CA ASP A 12 6.65 -2.79 11.85
C ASP A 12 6.30 -1.29 11.76
N ALA A 13 6.68 -0.61 10.67
CA ALA A 13 6.47 0.82 10.50
C ALA A 13 5.20 1.18 9.71
N ASN A 14 4.71 0.27 8.86
CA ASN A 14 3.65 0.55 7.88
C ASN A 14 2.31 -0.17 8.14
N ALA A 15 2.22 -0.99 9.18
CA ALA A 15 0.96 -1.56 9.66
C ALA A 15 1.03 -1.69 11.20
N ASN A 16 -0.12 -1.95 11.82
CA ASN A 16 -0.12 -2.39 13.20
C ASN A 16 0.29 -3.87 13.24
N GLY A 17 1.43 -4.15 13.88
CA GLY A 17 2.06 -5.48 13.87
C GLY A 17 3.07 -5.63 12.73
N TYR A 18 3.50 -6.87 12.47
CA TYR A 18 4.50 -7.14 11.44
C TYR A 18 3.84 -7.33 10.07
N SER A 19 4.47 -6.76 9.06
CA SER A 19 3.95 -6.78 7.69
C SER A 19 5.00 -7.12 6.65
N ILE A 20 4.51 -7.50 5.47
CA ILE A 20 5.30 -7.46 4.24
C ILE A 20 4.87 -6.19 3.49
N THR A 21 5.79 -5.23 3.37
CA THR A 21 5.51 -3.97 2.66
C THR A 21 6.15 -3.99 1.29
N ILE A 22 5.32 -3.80 0.26
CA ILE A 22 5.71 -3.78 -1.15
C ILE A 22 5.73 -2.32 -1.60
N PHE A 23 6.93 -1.79 -1.86
CA PHE A 23 7.13 -0.42 -2.31
C PHE A 23 7.13 -0.39 -3.84
N LEU A 24 5.99 -0.09 -4.44
CA LEU A 24 5.80 -0.03 -5.89
C LEU A 24 6.43 1.22 -6.51
N SER A 25 6.69 1.15 -7.82
CA SER A 25 7.08 2.29 -8.67
C SER A 25 5.87 2.80 -9.46
N GLY A 26 5.94 4.01 -10.00
CA GLY A 26 4.86 4.69 -10.69
C GLY A 26 4.03 5.57 -9.75
N CYS A 27 4.12 6.88 -9.92
CA CYS A 27 3.31 7.85 -9.17
C CYS A 27 3.11 9.13 -9.99
N SER A 28 1.87 9.49 -10.27
CA SER A 28 1.50 10.70 -11.02
C SER A 28 1.44 11.96 -10.15
N HIS A 29 1.32 11.82 -8.81
CA HIS A 29 1.14 12.95 -7.90
C HIS A 29 2.37 13.88 -7.84
N LYS A 30 3.58 13.33 -7.94
CA LYS A 30 4.87 14.06 -7.92
C LYS A 30 4.93 15.17 -6.85
N CYS A 31 4.50 14.82 -5.63
CA CYS A 31 4.38 15.79 -4.53
C CYS A 31 5.70 16.53 -4.29
N GLU A 32 5.62 17.85 -4.09
CA GLU A 32 6.76 18.64 -3.62
C GLU A 32 7.24 18.11 -2.26
N GLY A 33 8.55 17.93 -2.09
CA GLY A 33 9.13 17.34 -0.88
C GLY A 33 8.92 15.83 -0.71
N CYS A 34 8.48 15.11 -1.76
CA CYS A 34 8.31 13.66 -1.71
C CYS A 34 9.59 12.96 -1.20
N HIS A 35 9.45 12.07 -0.21
CA HIS A 35 10.58 11.32 0.34
C HIS A 35 11.20 10.32 -0.66
N ASN A 36 10.43 9.85 -1.63
CA ASN A 36 10.84 8.80 -2.57
C ASN A 36 10.59 9.22 -4.04
N PRO A 37 11.20 10.32 -4.52
CA PRO A 37 10.94 10.82 -5.88
C PRO A 37 11.40 9.84 -6.96
N SER A 38 12.33 8.94 -6.64
CA SER A 38 12.75 7.84 -7.52
C SER A 38 11.60 6.87 -7.87
N THR A 39 10.53 6.81 -7.07
CA THR A 39 9.35 5.98 -7.35
C THR A 39 8.41 6.60 -8.40
N TRP A 40 8.62 7.85 -8.83
CA TRP A 40 7.69 8.50 -9.77
C TRP A 40 7.67 7.83 -11.14
N SER A 41 8.84 7.43 -11.63
CA SER A 41 8.94 6.69 -12.89
C SER A 41 8.45 5.25 -12.69
N SER A 42 7.52 4.81 -13.54
CA SER A 42 7.04 3.43 -13.58
C SER A 42 8.11 2.43 -14.04
N ASP A 43 9.18 2.91 -14.68
CA ASP A 43 10.22 2.04 -15.23
C ASP A 43 11.30 1.67 -14.20
N ASN A 44 11.32 2.36 -13.05
CA ASN A 44 12.31 2.10 -12.01
C ASN A 44 11.99 0.84 -11.21
N GLY A 45 13.04 0.16 -10.75
CA GLY A 45 12.93 -1.03 -9.92
C GLY A 45 12.86 -2.34 -10.71
N LYS A 46 12.32 -3.37 -10.07
CA LYS A 46 12.22 -4.74 -10.60
C LYS A 46 10.78 -5.07 -10.94
N ASP A 47 10.58 -5.98 -11.89
CA ASP A 47 9.25 -6.43 -12.29
C ASP A 47 8.50 -7.11 -11.14
N PHE A 48 7.27 -6.69 -10.90
CA PHE A 48 6.36 -7.32 -9.94
C PHE A 48 5.61 -8.50 -10.58
N ASP A 49 6.40 -9.48 -11.03
CA ASP A 49 5.95 -10.64 -11.78
C ASP A 49 5.49 -11.82 -10.89
N ASN A 50 5.14 -12.94 -11.53
CA ASN A 50 4.72 -14.15 -10.82
C ASN A 50 5.85 -14.77 -9.97
N ASN A 51 7.12 -14.57 -10.32
CA ASN A 51 8.24 -15.12 -9.56
C ASN A 51 8.31 -14.45 -8.18
N ILE A 52 8.26 -13.11 -8.13
CA ILE A 52 8.28 -12.42 -6.84
C ILE A 52 6.99 -12.61 -6.05
N LYS A 53 5.82 -12.63 -6.71
CA LYS A 53 4.53 -12.95 -6.05
C LYS A 53 4.57 -14.31 -5.37
N ASN A 54 5.10 -15.34 -6.05
CA ASN A 54 5.29 -16.67 -5.48
C ASN A 54 6.29 -16.70 -4.30
N LYS A 55 7.37 -15.91 -4.38
CA LYS A 55 8.31 -15.77 -3.25
C LYS A 55 7.64 -15.17 -2.02
N ILE A 56 6.85 -14.11 -2.18
CA ILE A 56 6.08 -13.50 -1.09
C ILE A 56 5.12 -14.53 -0.48
N PHE A 57 4.36 -15.26 -1.31
CA PHE A 57 3.43 -16.27 -0.84
C PHE A 57 4.12 -17.41 -0.08
N ASN A 58 5.22 -17.93 -0.61
CA ASN A 58 6.00 -18.97 0.05
C ASN A 58 6.59 -18.50 1.38
N HIS A 59 7.06 -17.25 1.44
CA HIS A 59 7.53 -16.65 2.69
C HIS A 59 6.39 -16.51 3.70
N LEU A 60 5.24 -15.99 3.27
CA LEU A 60 4.09 -15.80 4.12
C LEU A 60 3.53 -17.13 4.64
N ARG A 61 3.42 -18.18 3.81
CA ARG A 61 3.04 -19.55 4.24
C ARG A 61 3.91 -20.06 5.38
N LYS A 62 5.23 -19.91 5.25
CA LYS A 62 6.19 -20.41 6.23
C LYS A 62 6.14 -19.63 7.55
N ASN A 63 5.77 -18.35 7.48
CA ASN A 63 5.90 -17.41 8.60
C ASN A 63 4.56 -16.80 9.03
N ILE A 64 3.43 -17.38 8.63
CA ILE A 64 2.10 -16.76 8.73
C ILE A 64 1.76 -16.29 10.16
N LYS A 65 2.21 -17.04 11.17
CA LYS A 65 2.01 -16.71 12.59
C LYS A 65 2.73 -15.44 13.08
N HIS A 66 3.61 -14.89 12.26
CA HIS A 66 4.40 -13.69 12.56
C HIS A 66 3.99 -12.48 11.73
N TYR A 67 2.96 -12.60 10.88
CA TYR A 67 2.52 -11.52 10.02
C TYR A 67 1.06 -11.19 10.27
N ASP A 68 0.79 -9.89 10.36
CA ASP A 68 -0.54 -9.32 10.53
C ASP A 68 -1.07 -8.75 9.21
N ALA A 69 -0.16 -8.27 8.34
CA ALA A 69 -0.55 -7.52 7.15
C ALA A 69 0.38 -7.68 5.93
N ILE A 70 -0.19 -7.37 4.77
CA ILE A 70 0.52 -6.93 3.57
C ILE A 70 0.19 -5.47 3.33
N VAL A 71 1.20 -4.65 3.06
CA VAL A 71 1.04 -3.22 2.76
C VAL A 71 1.52 -2.95 1.35
N PHE A 72 0.67 -2.34 0.52
CA PHE A 72 1.10 -1.73 -0.74
C PHE A 72 1.39 -0.25 -0.51
N SER A 73 2.62 0.17 -0.81
CA SER A 73 3.13 1.52 -0.62
C SER A 73 4.08 1.89 -1.77
N GLY A 74 4.96 2.88 -1.58
CA GLY A 74 5.95 3.31 -2.57
C GLY A 74 5.48 4.54 -3.35
N GLY A 75 5.41 4.42 -4.68
CA GLY A 75 4.83 5.42 -5.57
C GLY A 75 3.34 5.60 -5.29
N ASP A 76 2.46 5.11 -6.16
CA ASP A 76 1.05 4.96 -5.81
C ASP A 76 0.52 3.59 -6.26
N PRO A 77 0.10 2.70 -5.34
CA PRO A 77 -0.47 1.40 -5.67
C PRO A 77 -1.73 1.47 -6.53
N LEU A 78 -2.46 2.59 -6.49
CA LEU A 78 -3.66 2.81 -7.30
C LEU A 78 -3.36 3.58 -8.60
N ASN A 79 -2.09 3.87 -8.90
CA ASN A 79 -1.71 4.38 -10.22
C ASN A 79 -2.12 3.39 -11.33
N GLU A 80 -2.41 3.92 -12.53
CA GLU A 80 -2.85 3.14 -13.68
C GLU A 80 -1.91 1.97 -14.04
N VAL A 81 -0.60 2.13 -13.82
CA VAL A 81 0.38 1.07 -14.11
C VAL A 81 0.36 -0.06 -13.08
N ASN A 82 -0.23 0.18 -11.90
CA ASN A 82 -0.17 -0.70 -10.72
C ASN A 82 -1.50 -1.36 -10.36
N ILE A 83 -2.61 -0.62 -10.49
CA ILE A 83 -3.91 -1.00 -9.92
C ILE A 83 -4.36 -2.42 -10.30
N LYS A 84 -4.12 -2.84 -11.55
CA LYS A 84 -4.51 -4.17 -12.02
C LYS A 84 -3.77 -5.29 -11.28
N ASP A 85 -2.45 -5.15 -11.09
CA ASP A 85 -1.66 -6.15 -10.37
C ASP A 85 -1.96 -6.12 -8.87
N VAL A 86 -2.16 -4.93 -8.30
CA VAL A 86 -2.51 -4.75 -6.88
C VAL A 86 -3.87 -5.39 -6.58
N LEU A 87 -4.86 -5.19 -7.44
CA LEU A 87 -6.18 -5.82 -7.32
C LEU A 87 -6.10 -7.34 -7.38
N ASN A 88 -5.45 -7.87 -8.42
CA ASN A 88 -5.31 -9.32 -8.60
C ASN A 88 -4.55 -9.96 -7.43
N PHE A 89 -3.45 -9.34 -6.98
CA PHE A 89 -2.68 -9.88 -5.88
C PHE A 89 -3.43 -9.78 -4.55
N SER A 90 -4.21 -8.71 -4.32
CA SER A 90 -5.05 -8.57 -3.12
C SER A 90 -6.13 -9.66 -3.03
N GLU A 91 -6.77 -9.98 -4.16
CA GLU A 91 -7.73 -11.07 -4.24
C GLU A 91 -7.06 -12.42 -3.91
N MET A 92 -5.90 -12.71 -4.51
CA MET A 92 -5.14 -13.93 -4.21
C MET A 92 -4.78 -14.03 -2.72
N ILE A 93 -4.31 -12.93 -2.11
CA ILE A 93 -3.98 -12.88 -0.68
C ILE A 93 -5.21 -13.20 0.17
N LYS A 94 -6.38 -12.61 -0.13
CA LYS A 94 -7.60 -12.86 0.64
C LYS A 94 -8.15 -14.27 0.47
N ASN A 95 -7.97 -14.88 -0.70
CA ASN A 95 -8.39 -16.25 -0.95
C ASN A 95 -7.56 -17.25 -0.14
N GLU A 96 -6.26 -17.00 0.03
CA GLU A 96 -5.35 -17.93 0.70
C GLU A 96 -5.14 -17.63 2.20
N PHE A 97 -5.00 -16.35 2.56
CA PHE A 97 -4.62 -15.89 3.90
C PHE A 97 -5.72 -15.04 4.53
N LYS A 98 -6.83 -15.67 4.90
CA LYS A 98 -8.05 -14.99 5.40
C LYS A 98 -7.80 -14.00 6.56
N ASN A 99 -6.81 -14.27 7.40
CA ASN A 99 -6.51 -13.45 8.57
C ASN A 99 -5.53 -12.30 8.29
N ILE A 100 -4.87 -12.28 7.12
CA ILE A 100 -3.91 -11.24 6.78
C ILE A 100 -4.65 -10.00 6.30
N LYS A 101 -4.33 -8.87 6.94
CA LYS A 101 -4.87 -7.56 6.60
C LYS A 101 -4.18 -6.99 5.37
N ILE A 102 -4.93 -6.28 4.54
CA ILE A 102 -4.36 -5.57 3.39
C ILE A 102 -4.47 -4.08 3.64
N TRP A 103 -3.34 -3.39 3.51
CA TRP A 103 -3.23 -1.95 3.59
C TRP A 103 -2.83 -1.37 2.23
N ILE A 104 -3.42 -0.24 1.83
CA ILE A 104 -3.00 0.53 0.66
C ILE A 104 -2.72 1.97 1.04
N TYR A 105 -1.56 2.49 0.62
CA TYR A 105 -1.19 3.90 0.79
C TYR A 105 -1.27 4.61 -0.55
N THR A 106 -2.20 5.54 -0.69
CA THR A 106 -2.46 6.27 -1.95
C THR A 106 -2.57 7.77 -1.72
N GLY A 107 -2.20 8.56 -2.73
CA GLY A 107 -2.38 10.00 -2.74
C GLY A 107 -3.82 10.45 -3.05
N TYR A 108 -4.67 9.55 -3.57
CA TYR A 108 -6.08 9.83 -3.82
C TYR A 108 -6.87 9.95 -2.51
N ASP A 109 -7.96 10.74 -2.52
CA ASP A 109 -8.96 10.72 -1.46
C ASP A 109 -9.88 9.49 -1.58
N LEU A 110 -10.60 9.17 -0.50
CA LEU A 110 -11.45 7.98 -0.45
C LEU A 110 -12.62 8.04 -1.45
N ASP A 111 -13.17 9.22 -1.72
CA ASP A 111 -14.31 9.37 -2.62
C ASP A 111 -13.90 9.09 -4.07
N TYR A 112 -12.72 9.56 -4.47
CA TYR A 112 -12.11 9.22 -5.75
C TYR A 112 -11.89 7.71 -5.87
N VAL A 113 -11.39 7.05 -4.82
CA VAL A 113 -11.21 5.59 -4.81
C VAL A 113 -12.54 4.85 -4.92
N LYS A 114 -13.58 5.29 -4.20
CA LYS A 114 -14.94 4.71 -4.30
C LYS A 114 -15.52 4.87 -5.70
N GLN A 115 -15.25 5.97 -6.39
CA GLN A 115 -15.78 6.23 -7.72
C GLN A 115 -15.01 5.48 -8.82
N ASN A 116 -13.68 5.43 -8.73
CA ASN A 116 -12.82 4.98 -9.83
C ASN A 116 -12.22 3.58 -9.62
N TYR A 117 -12.04 3.16 -8.37
CA TYR A 117 -11.34 1.92 -8.01
C TYR A 117 -12.12 1.07 -6.99
N ASN A 118 -13.45 1.19 -6.94
CA ASN A 118 -14.30 0.56 -5.92
C ASN A 118 -14.01 -0.94 -5.68
N SER A 119 -13.66 -1.67 -6.74
CA SER A 119 -13.35 -3.10 -6.66
C SER A 119 -12.21 -3.44 -5.70
N ILE A 120 -11.22 -2.55 -5.51
CA ILE A 120 -10.11 -2.78 -4.58
C ILE A 120 -10.57 -2.76 -3.12
N LEU A 121 -11.60 -1.97 -2.80
CA LEU A 121 -12.14 -1.83 -1.44
C LEU A 121 -12.79 -3.13 -0.93
N ASN A 122 -13.12 -4.06 -1.83
CA ASN A 122 -13.57 -5.40 -1.44
C ASN A 122 -12.48 -6.19 -0.71
N TYR A 123 -11.21 -5.91 -0.96
CA TYR A 123 -10.08 -6.67 -0.41
C TYR A 123 -9.26 -5.91 0.63
N VAL A 124 -9.30 -4.58 0.62
CA VAL A 124 -8.49 -3.72 1.49
C VAL A 124 -9.17 -3.50 2.84
N ASP A 125 -8.46 -3.78 3.93
CA ASP A 125 -8.94 -3.54 5.30
C ASP A 125 -8.67 -2.11 5.75
N TYR A 126 -7.55 -1.51 5.33
CA TYR A 126 -7.15 -0.15 5.68
C TYR A 126 -6.61 0.59 4.45
N ILE A 127 -7.08 1.80 4.22
CA ILE A 127 -6.59 2.65 3.13
C ILE A 127 -6.13 4.00 3.69
N LYS A 128 -4.85 4.31 3.54
CA LYS A 128 -4.28 5.62 3.82
C LYS A 128 -4.44 6.47 2.56
N CYS A 129 -5.20 7.55 2.67
CA CYS A 129 -5.49 8.48 1.59
C CYS A 129 -4.82 9.84 1.81
N GLY A 130 -4.63 10.56 0.70
CA GLY A 130 -4.14 11.94 0.68
C GLY A 130 -2.67 12.07 0.26
N THR A 131 -2.40 13.02 -0.63
CA THR A 131 -1.06 13.37 -1.08
C THR A 131 -0.18 13.88 0.06
N TYR A 132 1.13 13.72 -0.10
CA TYR A 132 2.08 14.42 0.75
C TYR A 132 2.07 15.92 0.43
N ASN A 133 2.05 16.75 1.46
CA ASN A 133 2.14 18.20 1.37
C ASN A 133 3.12 18.73 2.43
N GLU A 134 4.31 19.16 2.01
CA GLU A 134 5.38 19.66 2.90
C GLU A 134 4.89 20.74 3.88
N ARG A 135 3.96 21.60 3.46
CA ARG A 135 3.41 22.69 4.30
C ARG A 135 2.50 22.19 5.42
N LEU A 136 2.05 20.95 5.34
CA LEU A 136 1.15 20.31 6.30
C LEU A 136 1.86 19.24 7.14
N LYS A 137 3.19 19.20 7.09
CA LYS A 137 4.00 18.22 7.83
C LYS A 137 3.68 18.27 9.32
N THR A 138 3.46 17.10 9.91
CA THR A 138 3.11 16.97 11.32
C THR A 138 3.70 15.71 11.92
N ASN A 139 3.95 15.76 13.22
CA ASN A 139 4.42 14.61 13.99
C ASN A 139 3.33 13.96 14.86
N ASN A 140 2.16 14.59 14.95
CA ASN A 140 1.13 14.24 15.93
C ASN A 140 -0.11 13.59 15.30
N ASN A 141 -0.15 13.42 13.97
CA ASN A 141 -1.23 12.73 13.29
C ASN A 141 -0.96 11.22 13.28
N ILE A 142 -1.47 10.51 14.29
CA ILE A 142 -1.30 9.06 14.44
C ILE A 142 -2.67 8.40 14.34
N GLN A 143 -2.80 7.42 13.44
CA GLN A 143 -4.05 6.68 13.23
C GLN A 143 -3.73 5.19 13.10
N TYR A 144 -4.44 4.34 13.85
CA TYR A 144 -4.23 2.89 13.86
C TYR A 144 -2.78 2.45 14.11
N GLY A 145 -2.02 3.21 14.91
CA GLY A 145 -0.60 2.97 15.20
C GLY A 145 0.37 3.50 14.15
N ILE A 146 -0.13 4.11 13.06
CA ILE A 146 0.68 4.66 11.98
C ILE A 146 0.78 6.17 12.10
N LYS A 147 2.00 6.68 12.02
CA LYS A 147 2.28 8.11 11.93
C LYS A 147 2.10 8.61 10.50
N LEU A 148 1.18 9.54 10.30
CA LEU A 148 0.91 10.17 9.02
C LEU A 148 1.82 11.39 8.84
N ALA A 149 2.39 11.51 7.64
CA ALA A 149 3.44 12.49 7.38
C ALA A 149 2.89 13.92 7.38
N THR A 150 1.65 14.09 6.94
CA THR A 150 1.00 15.39 6.77
C THR A 150 -0.43 15.37 7.31
N SER A 151 -0.93 16.52 7.77
CA SER A 151 -2.22 16.62 8.46
C SER A 151 -3.43 16.35 7.56
N ASN A 152 -3.29 16.47 6.24
CA ASN A 152 -4.33 16.14 5.25
C ASN A 152 -4.46 14.64 4.98
N GLN A 153 -3.52 13.81 5.45
CA GLN A 153 -3.61 12.37 5.28
C GLN A 153 -4.53 11.76 6.33
N ARG A 154 -5.27 10.72 5.94
CA ARG A 154 -6.16 9.96 6.81
C ARG A 154 -6.15 8.48 6.44
N ILE A 155 -6.24 7.62 7.44
CA ILE A 155 -6.47 6.18 7.28
C ILE A 155 -7.95 5.91 7.51
N TYR A 156 -8.55 5.18 6.57
CA TYR A 156 -9.92 4.68 6.64
C TYR A 156 -9.90 3.17 6.79
N LYS A 157 -10.84 2.63 7.57
CA LYS A 157 -10.95 1.21 7.87
C LYS A 157 -12.26 0.63 7.33
N LYS A 158 -12.15 -0.50 6.65
CA LYS A 158 -13.31 -1.27 6.16
C LYS A 158 -14.24 -1.69 7.31
N GLY A 159 -15.55 -1.52 7.11
CA GLY A 159 -16.59 -1.78 8.11
C GLY A 159 -16.74 -0.68 9.16
N ILE A 160 -15.94 0.40 9.09
CA ILE A 160 -16.09 1.59 9.93
C ILE A 160 -16.33 2.82 9.03
N ASP A 161 -15.45 3.04 8.07
CA ASP A 161 -15.46 4.21 7.20
C ASP A 161 -16.00 3.92 5.78
N TYR A 162 -15.91 2.66 5.32
CA TYR A 162 -16.42 2.19 4.03
C TYR A 162 -16.74 0.70 4.03
#